data_AF-A0A958J0N3-F1
#
_entry.id   AF-A0A958J0N3-F1
#
_cell.length_a   1.000
_cell.length_b   1.000
_cell.length_c   1.000
_cell.angle_alpha   90.00
_cell.angle_beta   90.00
_cell.angle_gamma   90.00
#
_symmetry.space_group_name_H-M   'P 1'
#
loop_
_entity.id
_entity.type
_entity.pdbx_description
1 polymer ?
#
loop_
_entity_poly.entity_id
_entity_poly.type
_entity_poly.pdbx_seq_one_letter_code
_entity_poly.pdbx_strand_id
1 'polypeptide(L)'
;MALNYIWIAFFLISFVVGLIKLIFLGDVDVFPNMIASTFDMAKTGFELAIYLTGVMALWLGIMKIGEEGGVIRILSRLIGPFFARLFPEIPRDHPAIGSMIMNFAANMLGLDNAATPLGLKTMKEMHELNPEKDTASNAQIMFLVLNTSGLSLIPLTILIDRSVVGATNPTDVFIPIMLATFFSTLVGLVSVALYQRINLIDPVILSYLGGATAVIFGIIYYFSTISQEEIAQISNVAASLLMYTIICGFIGLAFWRKVNVYEAFIDGAKEGFNIAVQIIPYLVAILVAIGVFRASGALEYIIGGIGKVVGLFDVNSDFVEALLSALMKPLSGSAARA
;
A
#
# COMPACT_ATOMS: atom_id res chain seq x y z
N MET A 1 -4.92 -17.61 -10.75
CA MET A 1 -4.26 -18.89 -11.07
C MET A 1 -3.00 -19.13 -10.23
N ALA A 2 -2.05 -18.18 -10.11
CA ALA A 2 -0.83 -18.38 -9.32
C ALA A 2 -1.08 -18.71 -7.83
N LEU A 3 -1.97 -17.97 -7.13
CA LEU A 3 -2.26 -18.19 -5.71
C LEU A 3 -2.80 -19.60 -5.42
N ASN A 4 -3.57 -20.18 -6.35
CA ASN A 4 -4.06 -21.56 -6.24
C ASN A 4 -2.90 -22.56 -6.20
N TYR A 5 -1.96 -22.44 -7.14
CA TYR A 5 -0.80 -23.34 -7.18
C TYR A 5 0.09 -23.19 -5.95
N ILE A 6 0.26 -21.96 -5.45
CA ILE A 6 1.09 -21.69 -4.28
C ILE A 6 0.45 -22.27 -3.02
N TRP A 7 -0.86 -22.07 -2.85
CA TRP A 7 -1.59 -22.64 -1.73
C TRP A 7 -1.52 -24.17 -1.74
N ILE A 8 -1.75 -24.80 -2.90
CA ILE A 8 -1.61 -26.26 -3.07
C ILE A 8 -0.17 -26.70 -2.76
N ALA A 9 0.83 -25.98 -3.28
CA ALA A 9 2.24 -26.30 -3.06
C ALA A 9 2.61 -26.23 -1.58
N PHE A 10 2.13 -25.23 -0.82
CA PHE A 10 2.37 -25.15 0.61
C PHE A 10 1.87 -26.41 1.31
N PHE A 11 0.63 -26.86 1.07
CA PHE A 11 0.11 -28.07 1.69
C PHE A 11 0.86 -29.34 1.27
N LEU A 12 1.09 -29.53 -0.04
CA LEU A 12 1.72 -30.76 -0.54
C LEU A 12 3.19 -30.87 -0.14
N ILE A 13 3.96 -29.78 -0.22
CA ILE A 13 5.36 -29.76 0.21
C ILE A 13 5.43 -30.00 1.72
N SER A 14 4.56 -29.36 2.52
CA SER A 14 4.51 -29.58 3.96
C SER A 14 4.22 -31.02 4.32
N PHE A 15 3.31 -31.67 3.58
CA PHE A 15 2.99 -33.07 3.78
C PHE A 15 4.19 -33.98 3.49
N VAL A 16 4.90 -33.74 2.38
CA VAL A 16 6.12 -34.50 2.04
C VAL A 16 7.23 -34.28 3.08
N VAL A 17 7.47 -33.04 3.50
CA VAL A 17 8.48 -32.72 4.53
C VAL A 17 8.09 -33.33 5.87
N GLY A 18 6.81 -33.29 6.24
CA GLY A 18 6.28 -33.94 7.44
C GLY A 18 6.48 -35.45 7.43
N LEU A 19 6.22 -36.12 6.29
CA LEU A 19 6.52 -37.55 6.12
C LEU A 19 8.01 -37.85 6.27
N ILE A 20 8.88 -36.99 5.70
CA ILE A 20 10.33 -37.17 5.83
C ILE A 20 10.75 -37.06 7.30
N LYS A 21 10.26 -36.04 8.02
CA LYS A 21 10.54 -35.85 9.44
C LYS A 21 10.02 -36.99 10.30
N LEU A 22 8.82 -37.47 10.03
CA LEU A 22 8.23 -38.58 10.77
C LEU A 22 9.01 -39.89 10.56
N ILE A 23 9.29 -40.25 9.30
CA ILE A 23 9.86 -41.55 8.95
C ILE A 23 11.38 -41.60 9.17
N PHE A 24 12.11 -40.55 8.79
CA PHE A 24 13.58 -40.55 8.81
C PHE A 24 14.19 -39.83 10.01
N LEU A 25 13.48 -38.85 10.59
CA LEU A 25 13.98 -38.08 11.74
C LEU A 25 13.28 -38.45 13.06
N GLY A 26 12.24 -39.29 13.02
CA GLY A 26 11.51 -39.76 14.21
C GLY A 26 10.66 -38.69 14.90
N ASP A 27 10.35 -37.59 14.22
CA ASP A 27 9.52 -36.50 14.75
C ASP A 27 8.03 -36.89 14.71
N VAL A 28 7.56 -37.47 15.81
CA VAL A 28 6.16 -37.92 15.97
C VAL A 28 5.18 -36.75 16.14
N ASP A 29 5.68 -35.57 16.50
CA ASP A 29 4.87 -34.38 16.80
C ASP A 29 4.63 -33.52 15.55
N VAL A 30 5.35 -33.76 14.44
CA VAL A 30 5.26 -32.95 13.21
C VAL A 30 3.82 -32.83 12.68
N PHE A 31 3.08 -33.93 12.56
CA PHE A 31 1.71 -33.90 12.06
C PHE A 31 0.72 -33.32 13.07
N PRO A 32 0.75 -33.69 14.38
CA PRO A 32 0.00 -32.97 15.41
C PRO A 32 0.22 -31.46 15.38
N ASN A 33 1.47 -31.00 15.28
CA ASN A 33 1.83 -29.59 15.20
C ASN A 33 1.29 -28.92 13.94
N MET A 34 1.39 -29.58 12.78
CA MET A 34 0.81 -29.08 11.53
C MET A 34 -0.71 -28.92 11.63
N ILE A 35 -1.42 -29.90 12.21
CA ILE A 35 -2.87 -29.81 12.39
C ILE A 35 -3.24 -28.74 13.41
N ALA A 36 -2.57 -28.67 14.57
CA ALA A 36 -2.79 -27.62 15.56
C ALA A 36 -2.61 -26.22 14.94
N SER A 37 -1.56 -26.05 14.13
CA SER A 37 -1.30 -24.80 13.42
C SER A 37 -2.46 -24.38 12.49
N THR A 38 -3.21 -25.33 11.89
CA THR A 38 -4.39 -24.96 11.08
C THR A 38 -5.49 -24.28 11.90
N PHE A 39 -5.74 -24.75 13.12
CA PHE A 39 -6.76 -24.16 13.99
C PHE A 39 -6.29 -22.83 14.59
N ASP A 40 -5.04 -22.79 15.04
CA ASP A 40 -4.44 -21.57 15.62
C ASP A 40 -4.40 -20.44 14.59
N MET A 41 -3.92 -20.71 13.37
CA MET A 41 -3.86 -19.69 12.31
C MET A 41 -5.24 -19.29 11.79
N ALA A 42 -6.23 -20.18 11.80
CA ALA A 42 -7.60 -19.81 11.48
C ALA A 42 -8.18 -18.84 12.52
N LYS A 43 -7.94 -19.10 13.81
CA LYS A 43 -8.33 -18.19 14.90
C LYS A 43 -7.62 -16.84 14.78
N THR A 44 -6.30 -16.85 14.60
CA THR A 44 -5.52 -15.63 14.39
C THR A 44 -6.05 -14.83 13.20
N GLY A 45 -6.27 -15.46 12.05
CA GLY A 45 -6.82 -14.77 10.87
C GLY A 45 -8.16 -14.11 11.11
N PHE A 46 -9.05 -14.74 11.90
CA PHE A 46 -10.34 -14.17 12.28
C PHE A 46 -10.22 -13.01 13.27
N GLU A 47 -9.39 -13.15 14.32
CA GLU A 47 -9.14 -12.09 15.31
C GLU A 47 -8.54 -10.83 14.65
N LEU A 48 -7.57 -11.02 13.75
CA LEU A 48 -6.98 -9.94 12.96
C LEU A 48 -8.04 -9.22 12.11
N ALA A 49 -8.97 -9.96 11.49
CA ALA A 49 -10.03 -9.37 10.70
C ALA A 49 -11.05 -8.57 11.53
N ILE A 50 -11.38 -9.03 12.75
CA ILE A 50 -12.22 -8.26 13.68
C ILE A 50 -11.53 -6.94 14.04
N TYR A 51 -10.24 -6.99 14.36
CA TYR A 51 -9.47 -5.79 14.66
C TYR A 51 -9.48 -4.80 13.48
N LEU A 52 -9.19 -5.31 12.28
CA LEU A 52 -9.24 -4.53 11.03
C LEU A 52 -10.61 -3.89 10.83
N THR A 53 -11.70 -4.59 11.16
CA THR A 53 -13.07 -4.08 11.01
C THR A 53 -13.27 -2.75 11.74
N GLY A 54 -12.86 -2.67 13.01
CA GLY A 54 -13.03 -1.46 13.82
C GLY A 54 -12.20 -0.29 13.30
N VAL A 55 -10.93 -0.57 12.97
CA VAL A 55 -10.00 0.45 12.46
C VAL A 55 -10.42 0.95 11.08
N MET A 56 -10.82 0.04 10.17
CA MET A 56 -11.30 0.38 8.83
C MET A 56 -12.60 1.17 8.89
N ALA A 57 -13.53 0.82 9.77
CA ALA A 57 -14.78 1.55 9.94
C ALA A 57 -14.53 3.03 10.35
N LEU A 58 -13.61 3.26 11.28
CA LEU A 58 -13.23 4.62 11.68
C LEU A 58 -12.63 5.41 10.52
N TRP A 59 -11.58 4.87 9.89
CA TRP A 59 -10.83 5.61 8.88
C TRP A 59 -11.63 5.80 7.60
N LEU A 60 -12.35 4.78 7.11
CA LEU A 60 -13.20 4.92 5.94
C LEU A 60 -14.41 5.81 6.21
N GLY A 61 -14.94 5.83 7.44
CA GLY A 61 -15.94 6.82 7.85
C GLY A 61 -15.42 8.25 7.73
N ILE A 62 -14.25 8.54 8.29
CA ILE A 62 -13.61 9.87 8.18
C ILE A 62 -13.32 10.23 6.72
N MET A 63 -12.83 9.27 5.95
CA MET A 63 -12.54 9.46 4.54
C MET A 63 -13.80 9.78 3.73
N LYS A 64 -14.93 9.13 4.06
CA LYS A 64 -16.22 9.39 3.42
C LYS A 64 -16.73 10.81 3.67
N ILE A 65 -16.54 11.32 4.89
CA ILE A 65 -16.81 12.74 5.22
C ILE A 65 -15.99 13.66 4.30
N GLY A 66 -14.69 13.38 4.12
CA GLY A 66 -13.82 14.16 3.25
C GLY A 66 -14.24 14.10 1.77
N GLU A 67 -14.57 12.90 1.28
CA GLU A 67 -15.07 12.67 -0.08
C GLU A 67 -16.33 13.48 -0.35
N GLU A 68 -17.36 13.34 0.49
CA GLU A 68 -18.63 14.05 0.33
C GLU A 68 -18.49 15.57 0.57
N GLY A 69 -17.56 15.96 1.47
CA GLY A 69 -17.13 17.35 1.65
C GLY A 69 -16.43 17.94 0.41
N GLY A 70 -16.10 17.11 -0.59
CA GLY A 70 -15.53 17.53 -1.86
C GLY A 70 -14.02 17.71 -1.84
N VAL A 71 -13.31 17.08 -0.90
CA VAL A 71 -11.85 17.18 -0.81
C VAL A 71 -11.17 16.66 -2.08
N ILE A 72 -11.70 15.57 -2.67
CA ILE A 72 -11.19 14.99 -3.92
C ILE A 72 -11.25 16.03 -5.04
N ARG A 73 -12.34 16.80 -5.12
CA ARG A 73 -12.51 17.84 -6.15
C ARG A 73 -11.56 19.02 -5.95
N ILE A 74 -11.30 19.41 -4.70
CA ILE A 74 -10.32 20.46 -4.36
C ILE A 74 -8.93 19.99 -4.75
N LEU A 75 -8.54 18.79 -4.32
CA LEU A 75 -7.22 18.21 -4.62
C LEU A 75 -7.04 18.05 -6.13
N SER A 76 -8.06 17.56 -6.84
CA SER A 76 -8.07 17.45 -8.30
C SER A 76 -7.81 18.78 -9.01
N ARG A 77 -8.42 19.87 -8.54
CA ARG A 77 -8.19 21.22 -9.08
C ARG A 77 -6.79 21.74 -8.76
N LEU A 78 -6.27 21.41 -7.58
CA LEU A 78 -4.94 21.81 -7.14
C LEU A 78 -3.84 21.13 -7.97
N ILE A 79 -3.96 19.83 -8.23
CA ILE A 79 -2.95 19.05 -8.97
C ILE A 79 -3.17 19.04 -10.49
N GLY A 80 -4.37 19.38 -10.96
CA GLY A 80 -4.74 19.32 -12.38
C GLY A 80 -3.79 20.06 -13.33
N PRO A 81 -3.34 21.30 -13.05
CA PRO A 81 -2.40 22.01 -13.91
C PRO A 81 -1.07 21.28 -14.11
N PHE A 82 -0.57 20.63 -13.06
CA PHE A 82 0.66 19.84 -13.12
C PHE A 82 0.49 18.61 -14.02
N PHE A 83 -0.57 17.82 -13.80
CA PHE A 83 -0.84 16.62 -14.59
C PHE A 83 -1.17 16.94 -16.05
N ALA A 84 -1.83 18.07 -16.34
CA ALA A 84 -2.09 18.50 -17.71
C ALA A 84 -0.80 18.81 -18.50
N ARG A 85 0.29 19.19 -17.82
CA ARG A 85 1.60 19.40 -18.44
C ARG A 85 2.42 18.11 -18.53
N LEU A 86 2.24 17.22 -17.56
CA LEU A 86 2.94 15.93 -17.50
C LEU A 86 2.40 14.90 -18.51
N PHE A 87 1.16 15.06 -18.96
CA PHE A 87 0.49 14.17 -19.93
C PHE A 87 0.14 14.91 -21.23
N PRO A 88 1.14 15.33 -22.03
CA PRO A 88 0.91 16.17 -23.21
C PRO A 88 0.16 15.46 -24.36
N GLU A 89 0.18 14.13 -24.39
CA GLU A 89 -0.45 13.32 -25.44
C GLU A 89 -1.96 13.14 -25.26
N ILE A 90 -2.51 13.48 -24.09
CA ILE A 90 -3.94 13.36 -23.83
C ILE A 90 -4.65 14.67 -24.20
N PRO A 91 -5.65 14.66 -25.10
CA PRO A 91 -6.41 15.86 -25.43
C PRO A 91 -7.07 16.47 -24.18
N ARG A 92 -7.07 17.80 -24.08
CA ARG A 92 -7.55 18.53 -22.88
C ARG A 92 -9.00 18.23 -22.50
N ASP A 93 -9.84 17.94 -23.48
CA ASP A 93 -11.27 17.66 -23.27
C ASP A 93 -11.56 16.15 -23.17
N HIS A 94 -10.53 15.30 -23.19
CA HIS A 94 -10.71 13.85 -23.14
C HIS A 94 -11.04 13.39 -21.70
N PRO A 95 -12.01 12.46 -21.52
CA PRO A 95 -12.39 11.97 -20.19
C PRO A 95 -11.25 11.35 -19.39
N ALA A 96 -10.23 10.81 -20.06
CA ALA A 96 -9.01 10.28 -19.44
C ALA A 96 -8.36 11.25 -18.45
N ILE A 97 -8.36 12.56 -18.73
CA ILE A 97 -7.77 13.56 -17.82
C ILE A 97 -8.54 13.60 -16.49
N GLY A 98 -9.87 13.60 -16.56
CA GLY A 98 -10.73 13.62 -15.38
C GLY A 98 -10.56 12.37 -14.54
N SER A 99 -10.67 11.19 -15.16
CA SER A 99 -10.50 9.89 -14.49
C SER A 99 -9.10 9.76 -13.86
N MET A 100 -8.05 10.20 -14.57
CA MET A 100 -6.67 10.17 -14.09
C MET A 100 -6.45 11.07 -12.87
N ILE A 101 -6.88 12.33 -12.95
CA ILE A 101 -6.72 13.28 -11.84
C ILE A 101 -7.49 12.79 -10.61
N MET A 102 -8.70 12.25 -10.81
CA MET A 102 -9.49 11.67 -9.72
C MET A 102 -8.80 10.44 -9.13
N ASN A 103 -8.23 9.56 -9.96
CA ASN A 103 -7.45 8.41 -9.49
C ASN A 103 -6.25 8.86 -8.63
N PHE A 104 -5.43 9.81 -9.10
CA PHE A 104 -4.30 10.32 -8.33
C PHE A 104 -4.75 10.98 -7.03
N ALA A 105 -5.80 11.80 -7.07
CA ALA A 105 -6.35 12.43 -5.87
C ALA A 105 -6.86 11.39 -4.86
N ALA A 106 -7.53 10.34 -5.33
CA ALA A 106 -8.01 9.24 -4.49
C ALA A 106 -6.84 8.46 -3.86
N ASN A 107 -5.85 8.07 -4.65
CA ASN A 107 -4.65 7.37 -4.15
C ASN A 107 -3.86 8.20 -3.13
N MET A 108 -3.66 9.49 -3.39
CA MET A 108 -2.93 10.38 -2.48
C MET A 108 -3.62 10.50 -1.11
N LEU A 109 -4.94 10.33 -1.06
CA LEU A 109 -5.75 10.36 0.16
C LEU A 109 -5.94 8.98 0.80
N GLY A 110 -5.43 7.90 0.20
CA GLY A 110 -5.62 6.52 0.67
C GLY A 110 -7.03 5.97 0.39
N LEU A 111 -7.72 6.48 -0.63
CA LEU A 111 -9.04 5.98 -1.09
C LEU A 111 -8.88 4.85 -2.12
N ASP A 112 -8.18 3.77 -1.75
CA ASP A 112 -7.77 2.70 -2.67
C ASP A 112 -8.96 2.05 -3.41
N ASN A 113 -10.12 1.94 -2.74
CA ASN A 113 -11.36 1.36 -3.31
C ASN A 113 -11.95 2.21 -4.44
N ALA A 114 -11.81 3.54 -4.35
CA ALA A 114 -12.22 4.46 -5.41
C ALA A 114 -11.13 4.57 -6.48
N ALA A 115 -9.87 4.54 -6.06
CA ALA A 115 -8.74 4.73 -6.95
C ALA A 115 -8.61 3.58 -7.97
N THR A 116 -8.74 2.34 -7.55
CA THR A 116 -8.56 1.15 -8.42
C THR A 116 -9.50 1.14 -9.64
N PRO A 117 -10.85 1.27 -9.50
CA PRO A 117 -11.76 1.29 -10.65
C PRO A 117 -11.53 2.53 -11.53
N LEU A 118 -11.20 3.68 -10.94
CA LEU A 118 -10.81 4.88 -11.69
C LEU A 118 -9.51 4.67 -12.48
N GLY A 119 -8.55 3.93 -11.93
CA GLY A 119 -7.29 3.60 -12.59
C GLY A 119 -7.50 2.67 -13.78
N LEU A 120 -8.32 1.62 -13.62
CA LEU A 120 -8.70 0.75 -14.74
C LEU A 120 -9.47 1.51 -15.83
N LYS A 121 -10.38 2.40 -15.44
CA LYS A 121 -11.10 3.28 -16.36
C LYS A 121 -10.13 4.20 -17.11
N THR A 122 -9.22 4.86 -16.39
CA THR A 122 -8.19 5.73 -16.96
C THR A 122 -7.32 4.97 -17.96
N MET A 123 -6.87 3.76 -17.61
CA MET A 123 -6.08 2.93 -18.51
C MET A 123 -6.82 2.56 -19.79
N LYS A 124 -8.13 2.27 -19.71
CA LYS A 124 -8.98 2.03 -20.88
C LYS A 124 -9.12 3.27 -21.74
N GLU A 125 -9.42 4.42 -21.14
CA GLU A 125 -9.57 5.69 -21.87
C GLU A 125 -8.26 6.14 -22.53
N MET A 126 -7.10 5.94 -21.88
CA MET A 126 -5.79 6.16 -22.52
C MET A 126 -5.50 5.13 -23.62
N HIS A 127 -5.94 3.88 -23.44
CA HIS A 127 -5.76 2.83 -24.42
C HIS A 127 -6.59 3.06 -25.68
N GLU A 128 -7.77 3.69 -25.57
CA GLU A 128 -8.58 4.09 -26.73
C GLU A 128 -7.81 5.05 -27.65
N LEU A 129 -7.10 6.01 -27.06
CA LEU A 129 -6.24 6.96 -27.76
C LEU A 129 -4.96 6.35 -28.34
N ASN A 130 -4.53 5.19 -27.84
CA ASN A 130 -3.29 4.56 -28.25
C ASN A 130 -3.42 3.95 -29.66
N PRO A 131 -2.64 4.40 -30.67
CA PRO A 131 -2.68 3.82 -32.01
C PRO A 131 -2.15 2.37 -32.06
N GLU A 132 -1.26 1.98 -31.14
CA GLU A 132 -0.66 0.64 -31.07
C GLU A 132 -1.23 -0.14 -29.88
N LYS A 133 -2.16 -1.07 -30.13
CA LYS A 133 -2.89 -1.75 -29.04
C LYS A 133 -2.05 -2.81 -28.29
N ASP A 134 -0.96 -3.28 -28.88
CA ASP A 134 -0.10 -4.30 -28.26
C ASP A 134 1.06 -3.70 -27.43
N THR A 135 1.22 -2.37 -27.46
CA THR A 135 2.29 -1.65 -26.74
C THR A 135 1.67 -0.58 -25.84
N ALA A 136 2.33 -0.27 -24.71
CA ALA A 136 1.84 0.78 -23.82
C ALA A 136 2.24 2.16 -24.35
N SER A 137 1.30 3.12 -24.38
CA SER A 137 1.61 4.50 -24.75
C SER A 137 2.41 5.22 -23.65
N ASN A 138 3.03 6.37 -23.99
CA ASN A 138 3.78 7.15 -23.02
C ASN A 138 2.90 7.60 -21.83
N ALA A 139 1.67 8.00 -22.11
CA ALA A 139 0.68 8.31 -21.08
C ALA A 139 0.42 7.10 -20.16
N GLN A 140 0.23 5.90 -20.71
CA GLN A 140 0.02 4.69 -19.90
C GLN A 140 1.24 4.36 -19.04
N ILE A 141 2.46 4.49 -19.59
CA ILE A 141 3.72 4.25 -18.86
C ILE A 141 3.87 5.24 -17.71
N MET A 142 3.71 6.55 -17.96
CA MET A 142 3.80 7.57 -16.92
C MET A 142 2.73 7.37 -15.84
N PHE A 143 1.49 7.11 -16.24
CA PHE A 143 0.39 6.84 -15.32
C PHE A 143 0.68 5.65 -14.41
N LEU A 144 1.16 4.55 -14.97
CA LEU A 144 1.51 3.34 -14.24
C LEU A 144 2.68 3.58 -13.27
N VAL A 145 3.73 4.27 -13.71
CA VAL A 145 4.91 4.56 -12.86
C VAL A 145 4.50 5.39 -11.64
N LEU A 146 3.71 6.44 -11.84
CA LEU A 146 3.26 7.31 -10.74
C LEU A 146 2.27 6.61 -9.79
N ASN A 147 1.41 5.72 -10.31
CA ASN A 147 0.56 4.88 -9.46
C ASN A 147 1.39 3.86 -8.67
N THR A 148 2.45 3.31 -9.27
CA THR A 148 3.32 2.32 -8.64
C THR A 148 4.22 2.95 -7.58
N SER A 149 4.68 4.18 -7.78
CA SER A 149 5.49 4.90 -6.79
C SER A 149 4.70 5.28 -5.53
N GLY A 150 3.37 5.30 -5.62
CA GLY A 150 2.46 5.31 -4.49
C GLY A 150 2.58 6.56 -3.62
N LEU A 151 2.69 7.76 -4.24
CA LEU A 151 2.68 9.01 -3.48
C LEU A 151 1.41 9.10 -2.64
N SER A 152 1.58 8.91 -1.33
CA SER A 152 0.48 8.89 -0.38
C SER A 152 0.70 10.01 0.63
N LEU A 153 -0.23 10.96 0.66
CA LEU A 153 -0.24 12.01 1.69
C LEU A 153 -0.70 11.44 3.03
N ILE A 154 -1.58 10.44 3.00
CA ILE A 154 -2.13 9.80 4.20
C ILE A 154 -1.97 8.28 4.01
N PRO A 155 -0.89 7.66 4.53
CA PRO A 155 -0.61 6.24 4.35
C PRO A 155 -1.50 5.36 5.24
N LEU A 156 -2.82 5.54 5.15
CA LEU A 156 -3.84 4.91 5.99
C LEU A 156 -3.60 3.42 6.11
N THR A 157 -3.43 2.73 4.98
CA THR A 157 -3.25 1.28 4.95
C THR A 157 -2.07 0.82 5.82
N ILE A 158 -0.94 1.52 5.79
CA ILE A 158 0.23 1.19 6.64
C ILE A 158 -0.01 1.52 8.11
N LEU A 159 -0.73 2.61 8.40
CA LEU A 159 -1.09 2.96 9.79
C LEU A 159 -2.01 1.88 10.39
N ILE A 160 -2.99 1.41 9.61
CA ILE A 160 -3.87 0.31 9.99
C ILE A 160 -3.05 -0.95 10.22
N ASP A 161 -2.19 -1.33 9.27
CA ASP A 161 -1.34 -2.52 9.38
C ASP A 161 -0.47 -2.48 10.66
N ARG A 162 0.14 -1.33 10.98
CA ARG A 162 0.92 -1.14 12.22
C ARG A 162 0.08 -1.28 13.48
N SER A 163 -1.13 -0.76 13.43
CA SER A 163 -2.09 -0.87 14.52
C SER A 163 -2.43 -2.35 14.78
N VAL A 164 -2.63 -3.14 13.73
CA VAL A 164 -2.95 -4.57 13.79
C VAL A 164 -1.84 -5.38 14.45
N VAL A 165 -0.59 -5.10 14.10
CA VAL A 165 0.58 -5.81 14.68
C VAL A 165 0.99 -5.27 16.06
N GLY A 166 0.20 -4.36 16.65
CA GLY A 166 0.40 -3.87 18.02
C GLY A 166 1.48 -2.79 18.17
N ALA A 167 1.76 -2.01 17.12
CA ALA A 167 2.71 -0.89 17.22
C ALA A 167 2.28 0.09 18.32
N THR A 168 3.20 0.45 19.22
CA THR A 168 2.93 1.37 20.33
C THR A 168 2.44 2.74 19.86
N ASN A 169 2.98 3.21 18.73
CA ASN A 169 2.45 4.35 18.02
C ASN A 169 2.38 4.03 16.53
N PRO A 170 1.18 3.78 15.96
CA PRO A 170 1.06 3.52 14.52
C PRO A 170 1.49 4.69 13.62
N THR A 171 1.43 5.94 14.11
CA THR A 171 1.66 7.16 13.30
C THR A 171 3.10 7.64 13.24
N ASP A 172 4.01 7.05 14.03
CA ASP A 172 5.42 7.42 14.09
C ASP A 172 6.16 7.32 12.74
N VAL A 173 5.72 6.41 11.87
CA VAL A 173 6.26 6.20 10.52
C VAL A 173 5.70 7.16 9.47
N PHE A 174 4.76 8.03 9.82
CA PHE A 174 4.08 8.91 8.86
C PHE A 174 5.07 9.76 8.05
N ILE A 175 5.98 10.45 8.74
CA ILE A 175 6.99 11.31 8.09
C ILE A 175 7.96 10.49 7.23
N PRO A 176 8.60 9.40 7.74
CA PRO A 176 9.42 8.53 6.90
C PRO A 176 8.72 8.01 5.63
N ILE A 177 7.46 7.59 5.72
CA ILE A 177 6.70 7.09 4.57
C ILE A 177 6.45 8.20 3.56
N MET A 178 6.06 9.39 4.01
CA MET A 178 5.86 10.55 3.15
C MET A 178 7.16 10.91 2.40
N LEU A 179 8.31 10.90 3.09
CA LEU A 179 9.62 11.14 2.46
C LEU A 179 9.96 10.05 1.44
N ALA A 180 9.83 8.78 1.82
CA ALA A 180 10.16 7.65 0.94
C ALA A 180 9.30 7.63 -0.34
N THR A 181 8.00 7.81 -0.20
CA THR A 181 7.06 7.85 -1.34
C THR A 181 7.26 9.08 -2.21
N PHE A 182 7.62 10.23 -1.62
CA PHE A 182 8.00 11.42 -2.38
C PHE A 182 9.23 11.18 -3.26
N PHE A 183 10.34 10.68 -2.70
CA PHE A 183 11.55 10.42 -3.48
C PHE A 183 11.35 9.31 -4.51
N SER A 184 10.63 8.24 -4.16
CA SER A 184 10.22 7.19 -5.11
C SER A 184 9.48 7.79 -6.31
N THR A 185 8.49 8.66 -6.05
CA THR A 185 7.69 9.31 -7.10
C THR A 185 8.51 10.31 -7.90
N LEU A 186 9.38 11.08 -7.26
CA LEU A 186 10.25 12.03 -7.94
C LEU A 186 11.21 11.32 -8.90
N VAL A 187 11.88 10.25 -8.44
CA VAL A 187 12.80 9.45 -9.26
C VAL A 187 12.04 8.78 -10.41
N GLY A 188 10.88 8.18 -10.14
CA GLY A 188 10.04 7.57 -11.17
C GLY A 188 9.61 8.57 -12.23
N LEU A 189 9.09 9.73 -11.81
CA LEU A 189 8.67 10.81 -12.69
C LEU A 189 9.82 11.32 -13.54
N VAL A 190 10.96 11.66 -12.92
CA VAL A 190 12.12 12.21 -13.64
C VAL A 190 12.66 11.21 -14.64
N SER A 191 12.77 9.93 -14.25
CA SER A 191 13.27 8.87 -15.14
C SER A 191 12.40 8.72 -16.38
N VAL A 192 11.07 8.66 -16.21
CA VAL A 192 10.13 8.55 -17.33
C VAL A 192 10.11 9.83 -18.15
N ALA A 193 10.12 11.00 -17.52
CA ALA A 193 10.12 12.29 -18.20
C ALA A 193 11.36 12.48 -19.07
N LEU A 194 12.55 12.06 -18.60
CA LEU A 194 13.78 12.10 -19.41
C LEU A 194 13.68 11.17 -20.62
N TYR A 195 13.17 9.95 -20.44
CA TYR A 195 12.98 9.00 -21.54
C TYR A 195 11.96 9.49 -22.58
N GLN A 196 10.82 10.00 -22.12
CA GLN A 196 9.73 10.54 -22.94
C GLN A 196 9.98 11.97 -23.42
N ARG A 197 11.11 12.58 -23.04
CA ARG A 197 11.50 13.97 -23.36
C ARG A 197 10.47 15.02 -22.95
N ILE A 198 9.81 14.82 -21.81
CA ILE A 198 8.92 15.81 -21.19
C ILE A 198 9.75 16.97 -20.65
N ASN A 199 9.35 18.21 -20.94
CA ASN A 199 10.05 19.41 -20.49
C ASN A 199 9.80 19.68 -19.00
N LEU A 200 10.65 19.14 -18.13
CA LEU A 200 10.59 19.38 -16.67
C LEU A 200 10.90 20.82 -16.26
N ILE A 201 11.46 21.63 -17.16
CA ILE A 201 11.78 23.06 -16.93
C ILE A 201 10.53 23.93 -17.21
N ASP A 202 9.42 23.35 -17.68
CA ASP A 202 8.15 24.08 -17.78
C ASP A 202 7.83 24.75 -16.42
N PRO A 203 7.54 26.07 -16.39
CA PRO A 203 7.39 26.80 -15.13
C PRO A 203 6.35 26.21 -14.19
N VAL A 204 5.30 25.55 -14.71
CA VAL A 204 4.28 24.87 -13.90
C VAL A 204 4.86 23.59 -13.32
N ILE A 205 5.55 22.76 -14.11
CA ILE A 205 6.17 21.55 -13.57
C ILE A 205 7.22 21.91 -12.52
N LEU A 206 8.07 22.90 -12.82
CA LEU A 206 9.13 23.34 -11.94
C LEU A 206 8.58 23.97 -10.65
N SER A 207 7.48 24.72 -10.70
CA SER A 207 6.89 25.30 -9.48
C SER A 207 6.33 24.23 -8.55
N TYR A 208 5.69 23.19 -9.09
CA TYR A 208 5.15 22.09 -8.28
C TYR A 208 6.25 21.19 -7.75
N LEU A 209 7.16 20.70 -8.61
CA LEU A 209 8.26 19.85 -8.17
C LEU A 209 9.21 20.61 -7.26
N GLY A 210 9.64 21.81 -7.65
CA GLY A 210 10.52 22.66 -6.85
C GLY A 210 9.90 23.06 -5.51
N GLY A 211 8.61 23.40 -5.50
CA GLY A 211 7.88 23.70 -4.26
C GLY A 211 7.79 22.51 -3.32
N ALA A 212 7.38 21.34 -3.84
CA ALA A 212 7.31 20.11 -3.04
C ALA A 212 8.70 19.67 -2.53
N THR A 213 9.71 19.71 -3.40
CA THR A 213 11.10 19.43 -3.04
C THR A 213 11.60 20.39 -1.96
N ALA A 214 11.32 21.70 -2.06
CA ALA A 214 11.72 22.67 -1.05
C ALA A 214 11.08 22.40 0.32
N VAL A 215 9.79 22.03 0.35
CA VAL A 215 9.11 21.63 1.59
C VAL A 215 9.78 20.39 2.20
N ILE A 216 10.04 19.37 1.38
CA ILE A 216 10.66 18.12 1.83
C ILE A 216 12.09 18.35 2.36
N PHE A 217 12.91 19.11 1.65
CA PHE A 217 14.24 19.49 2.12
C PHE A 217 14.20 20.35 3.39
N GLY A 218 13.21 21.23 3.53
CA GLY A 218 13.00 22.00 4.76
C GLY A 218 12.70 21.10 5.96
N ILE A 219 11.85 20.08 5.77
CA ILE A 219 11.55 19.06 6.78
C ILE A 219 12.83 18.29 7.14
N ILE A 220 13.56 17.78 6.15
CA ILE A 220 14.82 17.03 6.37
C ILE A 220 15.86 17.89 7.08
N TYR A 221 16.03 19.13 6.66
CA TYR A 221 16.97 20.07 7.28
C TYR A 221 16.60 20.31 8.75
N TYR A 222 15.33 20.56 9.05
CA TYR A 222 14.87 20.69 10.43
C TYR A 222 15.20 19.44 11.27
N PHE A 223 14.87 18.25 10.78
CA PHE A 223 15.18 16.99 11.46
C PHE A 223 16.69 16.73 11.61
N SER A 224 17.52 17.26 10.70
CA SER A 224 18.98 17.13 10.80
C SER A 224 19.62 17.96 11.92
N THR A 225 18.88 18.93 12.49
CA THR A 225 19.38 19.82 13.55
C THR A 225 19.08 19.32 14.97
N ILE A 226 18.34 18.23 15.11
CA ILE A 226 17.86 17.70 16.40
C ILE A 226 18.35 16.28 16.65
N SER A 227 18.39 15.85 17.92
CA SER A 227 18.87 14.52 18.31
C SER A 227 17.85 13.43 17.95
N GLN A 228 18.32 12.18 17.78
CA GLN A 228 17.47 11.05 17.36
C GLN A 228 16.28 10.80 18.32
N GLU A 229 16.45 11.06 19.61
CA GLU A 229 15.39 10.90 20.61
C GLU A 229 14.32 12.00 20.47
N GLU A 230 14.73 13.23 20.18
CA GLU A 230 13.83 14.35 19.86
C GLU A 230 13.10 14.14 18.54
N ILE A 231 13.77 13.54 17.52
CA ILE A 231 13.15 13.19 16.24
C ILE A 231 11.93 12.30 16.48
N ALA A 232 12.03 11.28 17.33
CA ALA A 232 10.94 10.36 17.60
C ALA A 232 9.74 11.06 18.28
N GLN A 233 10.02 11.89 19.30
CA GLN A 233 8.98 12.64 20.01
C GLN A 233 8.31 13.69 19.10
N ILE A 234 9.10 14.47 18.38
CA ILE A 234 8.59 15.50 17.46
C ILE A 234 7.83 14.86 16.30
N SER A 235 8.32 13.76 15.73
CA SER A 235 7.61 13.04 14.66
C SER A 235 6.26 12.53 15.14
N ASN A 236 6.18 11.98 16.36
CA ASN A 236 4.92 11.53 16.95
C ASN A 236 3.92 12.69 17.11
N VAL A 237 4.34 13.79 17.75
CA VAL A 237 3.47 14.95 17.97
C VAL A 237 3.06 15.59 16.64
N ALA A 238 3.99 15.77 15.70
CA ALA A 238 3.73 16.35 14.40
C ALA A 238 2.79 15.46 13.56
N ALA A 239 3.01 14.14 13.52
CA ALA A 239 2.15 13.20 12.83
C ALA A 239 0.73 13.20 13.42
N SER A 240 0.61 13.14 14.75
CA SER A 240 -0.68 13.14 15.44
C SER A 240 -1.44 14.46 15.23
N LEU A 241 -0.74 15.60 15.33
CA LEU A 241 -1.33 16.91 15.08
C LEU A 241 -1.77 17.06 13.63
N LEU A 242 -0.94 16.65 12.67
CA LEU A 242 -1.26 16.72 11.24
C LEU A 242 -2.45 15.83 10.91
N MET A 243 -2.47 14.59 11.42
CA MET A 243 -3.60 13.66 11.24
C MET A 243 -4.88 14.24 11.82
N TYR A 244 -4.87 14.72 13.07
CA TYR A 244 -6.06 15.29 13.69
C TYR A 244 -6.53 16.57 12.98
N THR A 245 -5.59 17.40 12.49
CA THR A 245 -5.89 18.57 11.68
C THR A 245 -6.60 18.19 10.37
N ILE A 246 -6.17 17.10 9.71
CA ILE A 246 -6.83 16.58 8.52
C ILE A 246 -8.25 16.12 8.83
N ILE A 247 -8.46 15.40 9.94
CA ILE A 247 -9.79 14.96 10.39
C ILE A 247 -10.71 16.16 10.61
N CYS A 248 -10.26 17.15 11.40
CA CYS A 248 -11.00 18.38 11.62
C CYS A 248 -11.25 19.15 10.31
N GLY A 249 -10.28 19.15 9.40
CA GLY A 249 -10.40 19.76 8.08
C GLY A 249 -11.49 19.12 7.23
N PHE A 250 -11.57 17.79 7.20
CA PHE A 250 -12.62 17.06 6.48
C PHE A 250 -14.00 17.34 7.07
N ILE A 251 -14.13 17.26 8.40
CA ILE A 251 -15.38 17.56 9.12
C ILE A 251 -15.80 19.01 8.88
N GLY A 252 -14.88 19.97 9.01
CA GLY A 252 -15.16 21.39 8.81
C GLY A 252 -15.56 21.71 7.37
N LEU A 253 -14.90 21.10 6.38
CA LEU A 253 -15.24 21.24 4.98
C LEU A 253 -16.63 20.64 4.67
N ALA A 254 -16.91 19.43 5.14
CA ALA A 254 -18.20 18.77 4.99
C ALA A 254 -19.32 19.57 5.64
N PHE A 255 -19.10 20.08 6.85
CA PHE A 255 -20.02 20.98 7.54
C PHE A 255 -20.30 22.25 6.73
N TRP A 256 -19.25 22.91 6.22
CA TRP A 256 -19.40 24.12 5.40
C TRP A 256 -20.16 23.86 4.09
N ARG A 257 -19.99 22.66 3.52
CA ARG A 257 -20.73 22.18 2.34
C ARG A 257 -22.13 21.66 2.65
N LYS A 258 -22.58 21.74 3.91
CA LYS A 258 -23.87 21.26 4.39
C LYS A 258 -24.09 19.76 4.18
N VAL A 259 -23.02 18.98 4.25
CA VAL A 259 -23.06 17.51 4.23
C VAL A 259 -23.44 17.02 5.63
N ASN A 260 -24.27 15.98 5.71
CA ASN A 260 -24.58 15.30 6.97
C ASN A 260 -23.37 14.47 7.42
N VAL A 261 -22.48 15.08 8.21
CA VAL A 261 -21.21 14.48 8.65
C VAL A 261 -21.39 13.11 9.32
N TYR A 262 -22.43 12.97 10.15
CA TYR A 262 -22.66 11.70 10.86
C TYR A 262 -23.10 10.60 9.90
N GLU A 263 -24.01 10.90 8.98
CA GLU A 263 -24.49 9.93 7.99
C GLU A 263 -23.38 9.52 7.03
N ALA A 264 -22.60 10.48 6.53
CA ALA A 264 -21.42 10.22 5.72
C ALA A 264 -20.41 9.32 6.45
N PHE A 265 -20.16 9.59 7.74
CA PHE A 265 -19.31 8.74 8.57
C PHE A 265 -19.84 7.31 8.66
N ILE A 266 -21.13 7.14 8.94
CA ILE A 266 -21.77 5.83 9.07
C ILE A 266 -21.72 5.07 7.75
N ASP A 267 -21.92 5.73 6.62
CA ASP A 267 -21.86 5.09 5.30
C ASP A 267 -20.44 4.64 4.95
N GLY A 268 -19.42 5.46 5.23
CA GLY A 268 -18.02 5.03 5.11
C GLY A 268 -17.67 3.90 6.07
N ALA A 269 -18.20 3.92 7.29
CA ALA A 269 -17.97 2.87 8.28
C ALA A 269 -18.57 1.51 7.85
N LYS A 270 -19.76 1.52 7.23
CA LYS A 270 -20.37 0.31 6.63
C LYS A 270 -19.51 -0.27 5.51
N GLU A 271 -18.93 0.59 4.67
CA GLU A 271 -17.99 0.15 3.63
C GLU A 271 -16.78 -0.57 4.25
N GLY A 272 -16.16 0.04 5.27
CA GLY A 272 -15.03 -0.59 5.97
C GLY A 272 -15.38 -1.91 6.63
N PHE A 273 -16.57 -2.01 7.21
CA PHE A 273 -17.08 -3.25 7.78
C PHE A 273 -17.21 -4.35 6.72
N ASN A 274 -17.83 -4.04 5.58
CA ASN A 274 -18.02 -5.01 4.49
C ASN A 274 -16.69 -5.52 3.94
N ILE A 275 -15.70 -4.62 3.77
CA ILE A 275 -14.37 -5.00 3.29
C ILE A 275 -13.70 -5.94 4.28
N ALA A 276 -13.74 -5.62 5.57
CA ALA A 276 -13.13 -6.48 6.59
C ALA A 276 -13.75 -7.89 6.60
N VAL A 277 -15.08 -8.00 6.46
CA VAL A 277 -15.76 -9.30 6.33
C VAL A 277 -15.32 -10.05 5.07
N GLN A 278 -15.17 -9.36 3.95
CA GLN A 278 -14.69 -9.97 2.70
C GLN A 278 -13.23 -10.44 2.79
N ILE A 279 -12.41 -9.83 3.64
CA ILE A 279 -10.99 -10.19 3.82
C ILE A 279 -10.82 -11.47 4.67
N ILE A 280 -11.76 -11.79 5.57
CA ILE A 280 -11.68 -12.95 6.49
C ILE A 280 -11.30 -14.26 5.78
N PRO A 281 -12.00 -14.71 4.72
CA PRO A 281 -11.71 -16.01 4.11
C PRO A 281 -10.31 -16.06 3.50
N TYR A 282 -9.84 -14.94 2.94
CA TYR A 282 -8.51 -14.85 2.34
C TYR A 282 -7.39 -14.87 3.39
N LEU A 283 -7.56 -14.15 4.50
CA LEU A 283 -6.61 -14.19 5.62
C LEU A 283 -6.53 -15.59 6.22
N VAL A 284 -7.67 -16.22 6.49
CA VAL A 284 -7.70 -17.59 7.03
C VAL A 284 -7.03 -18.56 6.07
N ALA A 285 -7.38 -18.53 4.78
CA ALA A 285 -6.82 -19.46 3.80
C ALA A 285 -5.29 -19.36 3.69
N ILE A 286 -4.75 -18.14 3.68
CA ILE A 286 -3.31 -17.93 3.49
C ILE A 286 -2.51 -18.18 4.77
N LEU A 287 -3.00 -17.71 5.93
CA LEU A 287 -2.32 -17.90 7.21
C LEU A 287 -2.29 -19.38 7.60
N VAL A 288 -3.35 -20.13 7.32
CA VAL A 288 -3.36 -21.58 7.53
C VAL A 288 -2.32 -22.27 6.64
N ALA A 289 -2.25 -21.92 5.35
CA ALA A 289 -1.25 -22.51 4.45
C ALA A 289 0.19 -22.21 4.89
N ILE A 290 0.46 -20.96 5.29
CA ILE A 290 1.76 -20.55 5.82
C ILE A 290 2.06 -21.25 7.16
N GLY A 291 1.07 -21.37 8.04
CA GLY A 291 1.19 -22.06 9.33
C GLY A 291 1.59 -23.51 9.17
N VAL A 292 0.90 -24.25 8.30
CA VAL A 292 1.23 -25.65 7.98
C VAL A 292 2.64 -25.75 7.36
N PHE A 293 2.98 -24.83 6.47
CA PHE A 293 4.30 -24.75 5.83
C PHE A 293 5.43 -24.56 6.84
N ARG A 294 5.27 -23.63 7.76
CA ARG A 294 6.21 -23.37 8.84
C ARG A 294 6.26 -24.53 9.84
N ALA A 295 5.11 -25.04 10.27
CA ALA A 295 5.04 -26.15 11.24
C ALA A 295 5.68 -27.45 10.71
N SER A 296 5.64 -27.68 9.39
CA SER A 296 6.34 -28.82 8.77
C SER A 296 7.87 -28.69 8.81
N GLY A 297 8.42 -27.50 8.94
CA GLY A 297 9.85 -27.23 8.81
C GLY A 297 10.32 -26.96 7.38
N ALA A 298 9.42 -26.98 6.40
CA ALA A 298 9.75 -26.77 4.98
C ALA A 298 10.40 -25.41 4.74
N LEU A 299 9.93 -24.40 5.48
CA LEU A 299 10.42 -23.03 5.42
C LEU A 299 11.91 -22.93 5.77
N GLU A 300 12.30 -23.56 6.87
CA GLU A 300 13.66 -23.57 7.41
C GLU A 300 14.62 -24.28 6.43
N TYR A 301 14.17 -25.34 5.75
CA TYR A 301 14.96 -26.00 4.72
C TYR A 301 15.17 -25.12 3.49
N ILE A 302 14.15 -24.37 3.06
CA ILE A 302 14.27 -23.45 1.91
C ILE A 302 15.19 -22.28 2.26
N ILE A 303 14.95 -21.60 3.38
CA ILE A 303 15.78 -20.46 3.83
C ILE A 303 17.22 -20.92 4.06
N GLY A 304 17.42 -22.05 4.74
CA GLY A 304 18.75 -22.61 4.98
C GLY A 304 19.45 -23.05 3.69
N GLY A 305 18.73 -23.59 2.72
CA GLY A 305 19.25 -23.95 1.40
C GLY A 305 19.71 -22.73 0.61
N ILE A 306 18.87 -21.70 0.51
CA ILE A 306 19.21 -20.45 -0.17
C ILE A 306 20.36 -19.76 0.55
N GLY A 307 20.33 -19.69 1.88
CA GLY A 307 21.41 -19.09 2.69
C GLY A 307 22.77 -19.76 2.44
N LYS A 308 22.81 -21.09 2.34
CA LYS A 308 24.04 -21.82 1.97
C LYS A 308 24.51 -21.46 0.56
N VAL A 309 23.60 -21.38 -0.41
CA VAL A 309 23.97 -21.02 -1.80
C VAL A 309 24.50 -19.60 -1.87
N VAL A 310 23.84 -18.65 -1.20
CA VAL A 310 24.29 -17.24 -1.15
C VAL A 310 25.65 -17.13 -0.44
N GLY A 311 25.83 -17.86 0.65
CA GLY A 311 27.10 -17.93 1.38
C GLY A 311 28.25 -18.54 0.57
N LEU A 312 27.99 -19.40 -0.42
CA LEU A 312 29.03 -19.89 -1.34
C LEU A 312 29.64 -18.77 -2.19
N PHE A 313 28.93 -17.66 -2.38
CA PHE A 313 29.39 -16.50 -3.13
C PHE A 313 29.92 -15.37 -2.23
N ASP A 314 30.07 -15.61 -0.92
CA ASP A 314 30.52 -14.61 0.08
C ASP A 314 29.62 -13.35 0.11
N VAL A 315 28.33 -13.53 -0.22
CA VAL A 315 27.31 -12.48 -0.19
C VAL A 315 26.56 -12.57 1.15
N ASN A 316 26.20 -11.42 1.73
CA ASN A 316 25.38 -11.38 2.94
C ASN A 316 24.01 -12.05 2.69
N SER A 317 23.65 -13.02 3.54
CA SER A 317 22.42 -13.82 3.40
C SER A 317 21.27 -13.36 4.30
N ASP A 318 21.37 -12.23 5.00
CA ASP A 318 20.35 -11.76 5.94
C ASP A 318 19.02 -11.44 5.23
N PHE A 319 19.08 -11.08 3.95
CA PHE A 319 17.88 -10.87 3.13
C PHE A 319 17.09 -12.16 2.85
N VAL A 320 17.68 -13.34 3.08
CA VAL A 320 17.04 -14.63 2.78
C VAL A 320 15.85 -14.90 3.69
N GLU A 321 15.82 -14.33 4.89
CA GLU A 321 14.65 -14.40 5.77
C GLU A 321 13.47 -13.56 5.23
N ALA A 322 13.75 -12.49 4.48
CA ALA A 322 12.74 -11.62 3.88
C ALA A 322 12.21 -12.13 2.52
N LEU A 323 12.80 -13.20 1.97
CA LEU A 323 12.44 -13.74 0.64
C LEU A 323 10.99 -14.21 0.58
N LEU A 324 10.41 -14.72 1.68
CA LEU A 324 9.00 -15.09 1.69
C LEU A 324 8.09 -13.87 1.59
N SER A 325 8.34 -12.83 2.39
CA SER A 325 7.57 -11.59 2.30
C SER A 325 7.67 -10.99 0.89
N ALA A 326 8.85 -11.06 0.26
CA ALA A 326 9.05 -10.62 -1.12
C ALA A 326 8.25 -11.44 -2.15
N LEU A 327 8.22 -12.77 -2.02
CA LEU A 327 7.46 -13.66 -2.91
C LEU A 327 5.95 -13.51 -2.75
N MET A 328 5.48 -13.21 -1.54
CA MET A 328 4.06 -13.07 -1.24
C MET A 328 3.49 -11.73 -1.74
N LYS A 329 4.31 -10.66 -1.78
CA LYS A 329 3.87 -9.29 -2.08
C LYS A 329 3.17 -9.11 -3.44
N PRO A 330 3.65 -9.70 -4.55
CA PRO A 330 2.96 -9.63 -5.85
C PRO A 330 1.63 -10.40 -5.88
N LEU A 331 1.45 -11.37 -4.99
CA LEU A 331 0.31 -12.30 -5.01
C LEU A 331 -0.82 -11.84 -4.12
N SER A 332 -0.47 -11.23 -2.98
CA SER A 332 -1.41 -10.59 -2.08
C SER A 332 -0.68 -9.58 -1.23
N GLY A 333 -0.99 -8.30 -1.45
CA GLY A 333 -0.43 -7.21 -0.66
C GLY A 333 -0.78 -7.35 0.82
N SER A 334 -1.97 -7.83 1.17
CA SER A 334 -2.37 -8.06 2.57
C SER A 334 -1.67 -9.28 3.17
N ALA A 335 -1.49 -10.38 2.42
CA ALA A 335 -0.81 -11.58 2.92
C ALA A 335 0.71 -11.41 3.06
N ALA A 336 1.32 -10.51 2.29
CA ALA A 336 2.74 -10.16 2.44
C ALA A 336 3.02 -9.22 3.63
N ARG A 337 1.96 -8.64 4.19
CA ARG A 337 2.00 -7.70 5.32
C ARG A 337 1.53 -8.34 6.64
N ALA A 338 0.98 -9.55 6.58
CA ALA A 338 0.60 -10.39 7.72
C ALA A 338 1.72 -11.38 8.05
#